data_AF-A0A9W7Z2A7-F1
#
_entry.id   AF-A0A9W7Z2A7-F1
#
_cell.length_a   1.000
_cell.length_b   1.000
_cell.length_c   1.000
_cell.angle_alpha   90.00
_cell.angle_beta   90.00
_cell.angle_gamma   90.00
#
_symmetry.space_group_name_H-M   'P 1'
#
loop_
_entity.id
_entity.type
_entity.pdbx_description
1 polymer ?
#
loop_
_entity_poly.entity_id
_entity_poly.type
_entity_poly.pdbx_seq_one_letter_code
_entity_poly.pdbx_strand_id
1 'polypeptide(L)'
;MEVIDRQEALITNYEALMVLREADVLNEADKRKQKDKAKHMCPENVTTLRFEALAYLEKTACTSQSDEQLAQLKEQLLEYELTKGEILQILNLRPKSVVELHLLVEDCTERFLVEEIEQLVSIILDVLPCDDKAAQHQDEADQSDSMDVDS
;
A
#
# COMPACT_ATOMS: atom_id res chain seq x y z
N MET A 1 17.45 -24.45 8.59
CA MET A 1 17.22 -22.99 8.48
C MET A 1 16.52 -22.61 9.76
N GLU A 2 17.14 -21.77 10.57
CA GLU A 2 16.57 -21.31 11.85
C GLU A 2 16.26 -19.83 11.71
N VAL A 3 15.12 -19.41 12.25
CA VAL A 3 14.69 -18.01 12.21
C VAL A 3 15.41 -17.27 13.33
N ILE A 4 16.27 -16.32 12.96
CA ILE A 4 17.04 -15.51 13.90
C ILE A 4 16.12 -14.46 14.53
N ASP A 5 15.48 -13.65 13.68
CA ASP A 5 14.51 -12.65 14.08
C ASP A 5 13.18 -12.86 13.36
N ARG A 6 12.08 -12.78 14.13
CA ARG A 6 10.72 -12.94 13.57
C ARG A 6 10.23 -11.72 12.82
N GLN A 7 10.67 -10.53 13.24
CA GLN A 7 10.26 -9.25 12.66
C GLN A 7 11.45 -8.28 12.69
N GLU A 8 12.24 -8.31 11.63
CA GLU A 8 13.43 -7.46 11.49
C GLU A 8 13.06 -6.04 11.05
N ALA A 9 12.10 -5.91 10.14
CA ALA A 9 11.71 -4.63 9.58
C ALA A 9 10.22 -4.57 9.25
N LEU A 10 9.70 -3.35 9.21
CA LEU A 10 8.43 -3.02 8.59
C LEU A 10 8.71 -2.52 7.18
N ILE A 11 7.97 -3.03 6.21
CA ILE A 11 8.15 -2.72 4.78
C ILE A 11 6.84 -2.11 4.29
N THR A 12 6.95 -0.99 3.59
CA THR A 12 5.81 -0.32 2.94
C THR A 12 5.37 -1.08 1.70
N ASN A 13 4.10 -0.92 1.32
CA ASN A 13 3.56 -1.49 0.08
C ASN A 13 4.34 -0.98 -1.15
N TYR A 14 4.85 0.24 -1.11
CA TYR A 14 5.71 0.81 -2.15
C TYR A 14 7.05 0.09 -2.27
N GLU A 15 7.78 -0.09 -1.16
CA GLU A 15 9.05 -0.83 -1.16
C GLU A 15 8.85 -2.27 -1.63
N ALA A 16 7.77 -2.93 -1.17
CA ALA A 16 7.40 -4.26 -1.64
C ALA A 16 7.15 -4.27 -3.16
N LEU A 17 6.44 -3.28 -3.70
CA LEU A 17 6.20 -3.14 -5.14
C LEU A 17 7.51 -2.95 -5.92
N MET A 18 8.42 -2.12 -5.43
CA MET A 18 9.73 -1.90 -6.06
C MET A 18 10.55 -3.19 -6.11
N VAL A 19 10.64 -3.92 -5.00
CA VAL A 19 11.38 -5.19 -4.92
C VAL A 19 10.78 -6.24 -5.87
N LEU A 20 9.46 -6.36 -5.94
CA LEU A 20 8.81 -7.31 -6.85
C LEU A 20 9.03 -6.95 -8.32
N ARG A 21 8.99 -5.65 -8.68
CA ARG A 21 9.28 -5.18 -10.03
C ARG A 21 10.73 -5.42 -10.44
N GLU A 22 11.68 -5.13 -9.54
CA GLU A 22 13.09 -5.40 -9.77
C GLU A 22 13.34 -6.90 -10.03
N ALA A 23 12.74 -7.76 -9.19
CA ALA A 23 12.82 -9.20 -9.36
C ALA A 23 12.27 -9.65 -10.72
N ASP A 24 11.19 -9.05 -11.23
CA ASP A 24 10.65 -9.38 -12.55
C ASP A 24 11.57 -9.01 -13.69
N VAL A 25 12.16 -7.81 -13.65
CA VAL A 25 13.13 -7.38 -14.67
C VAL A 25 14.32 -8.32 -14.73
N LEU A 26 14.84 -8.74 -13.57
CA LEU A 26 15.95 -9.69 -13.49
C LEU A 26 15.56 -11.07 -14.07
N ASN A 27 14.38 -11.56 -13.74
CA ASN A 27 13.90 -12.85 -14.25
C ASN A 27 13.70 -12.84 -15.77
N GLU A 28 13.17 -11.76 -16.33
CA GLU A 28 13.04 -11.60 -17.78
C GLU A 28 14.42 -11.49 -18.48
N ALA A 29 15.38 -10.81 -17.85
CA ALA A 29 16.75 -10.75 -18.36
C ALA A 29 17.42 -12.14 -18.36
N ASP A 30 17.20 -12.95 -17.32
CA ASP A 30 17.74 -14.30 -17.22
C ASP A 30 17.10 -15.26 -18.23
N LYS A 31 15.78 -15.17 -18.46
CA LYS A 31 15.09 -15.93 -19.52
C LYS A 31 15.66 -15.62 -20.90
N ARG A 32 16.01 -14.37 -21.19
CA ARG A 32 16.61 -13.96 -22.48
C ARG A 32 18.03 -14.49 -22.67
N LYS A 33 18.81 -14.58 -21.58
CA LYS A 33 20.20 -15.08 -21.60
C LYS A 33 20.30 -16.61 -21.59
N GLN A 34 19.30 -17.32 -21.05
CA GLN A 34 19.31 -18.78 -20.88
C GLN A 34 18.50 -19.55 -21.95
N LYS A 35 18.50 -19.11 -23.22
CA LYS A 35 17.83 -19.85 -24.32
C LYS A 35 18.29 -21.31 -24.50
N ASP A 36 19.43 -21.70 -23.93
CA ASP A 36 20.04 -23.04 -24.14
C ASP A 36 20.12 -23.95 -22.90
N LYS A 37 19.64 -23.56 -21.70
CA LYS A 37 19.68 -24.47 -20.53
C LYS A 37 18.43 -24.37 -19.66
N ALA A 38 17.54 -25.36 -19.81
CA ALA A 38 16.30 -25.58 -19.06
C ALA A 38 16.53 -25.95 -17.57
N LYS A 39 17.39 -25.23 -16.83
CA LYS A 39 17.80 -25.68 -15.49
C LYS A 39 17.57 -24.72 -14.33
N HIS A 40 17.13 -23.47 -14.56
CA HIS A 40 16.67 -22.57 -13.49
C HIS A 40 15.40 -21.82 -13.94
N MET A 41 14.32 -22.56 -14.21
CA MET A 41 13.00 -21.93 -14.17
C MET A 41 12.73 -21.56 -12.71
N CYS A 42 12.38 -20.30 -12.47
CA CYS A 42 11.79 -19.92 -11.19
C CYS A 42 10.66 -20.90 -10.85
N PRO A 43 10.57 -21.38 -9.59
CA PRO A 43 9.49 -22.26 -9.19
C PRO A 43 8.13 -21.63 -9.54
N GLU A 44 7.21 -22.43 -10.07
CA GLU A 44 5.90 -21.98 -10.55
C GLU A 44 5.12 -21.24 -9.46
N ASN A 45 5.14 -21.78 -8.24
CA ASN A 45 4.56 -21.18 -7.04
C ASN A 45 5.10 -19.77 -6.73
N VAL A 46 6.39 -19.51 -6.92
CA VAL A 46 6.98 -18.18 -6.71
C VAL A 46 6.52 -17.20 -7.78
N THR A 47 6.32 -17.69 -9.00
CA THR A 47 5.86 -16.87 -10.12
C THR A 47 4.39 -16.49 -9.96
N THR A 48 3.53 -17.44 -9.56
CA THR A 48 2.12 -17.18 -9.27
C THR A 48 1.95 -16.20 -8.11
N LEU A 49 2.64 -16.43 -6.99
CA LEU A 49 2.59 -15.53 -5.83
C LEU A 49 3.01 -14.11 -6.20
N ARG A 50 4.06 -13.97 -7.01
CA ARG A 50 4.52 -12.65 -7.46
C ARG A 50 3.48 -11.96 -8.34
N PHE A 51 2.92 -12.67 -9.32
CA PHE A 51 1.91 -12.11 -10.21
C PHE A 51 0.68 -11.64 -9.43
N GLU A 52 0.20 -12.44 -8.49
CA GLU A 52 -0.92 -12.08 -7.62
C GLU A 52 -0.59 -10.89 -6.71
N ALA A 53 0.61 -10.88 -6.10
CA ALA A 53 1.05 -9.79 -5.25
C ALA A 53 1.18 -8.47 -6.02
N LEU A 54 1.74 -8.50 -7.23
CA LEU A 54 1.81 -7.33 -8.11
C LEU A 54 0.42 -6.87 -8.54
N ALA A 55 -0.45 -7.78 -8.95
CA ALA A 55 -1.82 -7.45 -9.34
C ALA A 55 -2.64 -6.85 -8.19
N TYR A 56 -2.34 -7.22 -6.94
CA TYR A 56 -2.92 -6.58 -5.76
C TYR A 56 -2.34 -5.18 -5.54
N LEU A 57 -1.01 -5.06 -5.49
CA LEU A 57 -0.32 -3.78 -5.23
C LEU A 57 -0.59 -2.74 -6.32
N GLU A 58 -0.79 -3.15 -7.58
CA GLU A 58 -1.16 -2.25 -8.68
C GLU A 58 -2.54 -1.60 -8.50
N LYS A 59 -3.46 -2.26 -7.78
CA LYS A 59 -4.78 -1.70 -7.45
C LYS A 59 -4.72 -0.74 -6.26
N THR A 60 -3.63 -0.75 -5.49
CA THR A 60 -3.46 0.13 -4.34
C THR A 60 -2.91 1.50 -4.75
N ALA A 61 -3.07 2.49 -3.87
CA ALA A 61 -2.60 3.86 -4.08
C ALA A 61 -1.05 4.01 -4.09
N CYS A 62 -0.31 2.90 -3.99
CA CYS A 62 1.15 2.88 -3.97
C CYS A 62 1.79 3.02 -5.36
N THR A 63 1.02 2.90 -6.43
CA THR A 63 1.53 3.02 -7.81
C THR A 63 1.91 4.45 -8.21
N SER A 64 1.25 5.45 -7.63
CA SER A 64 1.49 6.87 -7.91
C SER A 64 2.49 7.53 -6.95
N GLN A 65 3.00 6.79 -5.96
CA GLN A 65 3.93 7.30 -4.98
C GLN A 65 5.35 7.35 -5.53
N SER A 66 6.16 8.29 -5.06
CA SER A 66 7.61 8.32 -5.25
C SER A 66 8.37 8.19 -3.93
N ASP A 67 9.62 7.73 -4.00
CA ASP A 67 10.52 7.68 -2.84
C ASP A 67 10.66 9.04 -2.15
N GLU A 68 10.73 10.12 -2.93
CA GLU A 68 10.85 11.49 -2.42
C GLU A 68 9.60 11.89 -1.63
N GLN A 69 8.41 11.58 -2.14
CA GLN A 69 7.14 11.86 -1.46
C GLN A 69 7.00 11.07 -0.16
N LEU A 70 7.40 9.79 -0.15
CA LEU A 70 7.33 8.95 1.05
C LEU A 70 8.31 9.42 2.12
N ALA A 71 9.53 9.80 1.73
CA ALA A 71 10.51 10.37 2.65
C ALA A 71 10.01 11.69 3.24
N GLN A 72 9.48 12.60 2.40
CA GLN A 72 8.93 13.87 2.84
C GLN A 72 7.75 13.68 3.79
N LEU A 73 6.79 12.80 3.44
CA LEU A 73 5.65 12.53 4.31
C LEU A 73 6.11 11.94 5.65
N LYS A 74 7.07 11.00 5.63
CA LYS A 74 7.63 10.42 6.85
C LYS A 74 8.29 11.46 7.74
N GLU A 75 9.03 12.42 7.17
CA GLU A 75 9.65 13.51 7.93
C GLU A 75 8.61 14.41 8.59
N GLN A 76 7.53 14.75 7.88
CA GLN A 76 6.45 15.55 8.46
C GLN A 76 5.64 14.78 9.51
N LEU A 77 5.44 13.48 9.32
CA LEU A 77 4.76 12.62 10.29
C LEU A 77 5.58 12.37 11.57
N LEU A 78 6.90 12.59 11.55
CA LEU A 78 7.76 12.47 12.73
C LEU A 78 7.54 13.61 13.75
N GLU A 79 6.96 14.73 13.32
CA GLU A 79 6.59 15.81 14.23
C GLU A 79 5.40 15.43 15.13
N TYR A 80 4.62 14.44 14.70
CA TYR A 80 3.50 13.89 15.44
C TYR A 80 3.95 12.65 16.24
N GLU A 81 3.37 12.45 17.43
CA GLU A 81 3.66 11.28 18.27
C GLU A 81 2.99 10.00 17.74
N LEU A 82 3.21 9.65 16.46
CA LEU A 82 2.67 8.45 15.81
C LEU A 82 3.61 7.26 15.98
N THR A 83 3.04 6.08 16.16
CA THR A 83 3.80 4.83 16.19
C THR A 83 4.26 4.44 14.79
N LYS A 84 5.31 3.61 14.72
CA LYS A 84 5.81 3.10 13.42
C LYS A 84 4.73 2.33 12.64
N GLY A 85 3.80 1.68 13.34
CA GLY A 85 2.68 0.97 12.71
C GLY A 85 1.65 1.92 12.12
N GLU A 86 1.30 3.00 12.84
CA GLU A 86 0.39 4.04 12.37
C GLU A 86 0.96 4.76 11.14
N ILE A 87 2.24 5.14 11.19
CA ILE A 87 2.95 5.76 10.05
C ILE A 87 2.91 4.82 8.84
N LEU A 88 3.17 3.51 9.05
CA LEU A 88 3.12 2.52 7.98
C LEU A 88 1.72 2.41 7.37
N GLN A 89 0.67 2.40 8.20
CA GLN A 89 -0.71 2.34 7.73
C GLN A 89 -1.09 3.59 6.94
N ILE A 90 -0.71 4.78 7.41
CA ILE A 90 -0.93 6.05 6.71
C ILE A 90 -0.24 6.03 5.33
N LEU A 91 1.01 5.59 5.26
CA LEU A 91 1.76 5.50 4.00
C LEU A 91 1.14 4.52 3.00
N ASN A 92 0.61 3.39 3.50
CA ASN A 92 0.04 2.32 2.67
C ASN A 92 -1.39 2.61 2.20
N LEU A 93 -2.23 3.17 3.08
CA LEU A 93 -3.67 3.33 2.83
C LEU A 93 -4.04 4.73 2.37
N ARG A 94 -3.20 5.75 2.66
CA ARG A 94 -3.40 7.14 2.28
C ARG A 94 -4.81 7.64 2.65
N PRO A 95 -5.05 7.94 3.94
CA PRO A 95 -6.37 8.38 4.38
C PRO A 95 -6.75 9.71 3.71
N LYS A 96 -7.94 9.78 3.14
CA LYS A 96 -8.46 10.98 2.46
C LYS A 96 -9.34 11.85 3.36
N SER A 97 -9.80 11.27 4.46
CA SER A 97 -10.73 11.89 5.37
C SER A 97 -10.27 11.73 6.82
N VAL A 98 -10.73 12.64 7.67
CA VAL A 98 -10.53 12.57 9.12
C VAL A 98 -11.10 11.26 9.68
N VAL A 99 -12.23 10.78 9.12
CA VAL A 99 -12.86 9.52 9.55
C VAL A 99 -11.96 8.33 9.28
N GLU A 100 -11.34 8.25 8.09
CA GLU A 100 -10.38 7.19 7.78
C GLU A 100 -9.17 7.24 8.71
N LEU A 101 -8.65 8.43 9.00
CA LEU A 101 -7.52 8.58 9.91
C LEU A 101 -7.84 8.09 11.34
N HIS A 102 -9.06 8.33 11.83
CA HIS A 102 -9.52 7.79 13.12
C HIS A 102 -9.60 6.26 13.15
N LEU A 103 -9.72 5.59 12.01
CA LEU A 103 -9.70 4.13 11.92
C LEU A 103 -8.28 3.55 11.92
N LEU A 104 -7.27 4.36 11.59
CA LEU A 104 -5.86 3.94 11.51
C LEU A 104 -5.08 4.23 12.80
N VAL A 105 -5.45 5.29 13.51
CA VAL A 105 -4.76 5.76 14.72
C VAL A 105 -5.64 5.51 15.94
N GLU A 106 -5.12 4.72 16.89
CA GLU A 106 -5.82 4.44 18.15
C GLU A 106 -5.82 5.66 19.07
N ASP A 107 -6.95 5.88 19.75
CA ASP A 107 -7.18 6.98 20.69
C ASP A 107 -6.85 8.37 20.11
N CYS A 108 -7.14 8.55 18.82
CA CYS A 108 -6.78 9.73 18.05
C CYS A 108 -7.29 11.04 18.69
N THR A 109 -8.50 11.03 19.25
CA THR A 109 -9.13 12.18 19.92
C THR A 109 -8.56 12.50 21.30
N GLU A 110 -7.89 11.53 21.93
CA GLU A 110 -7.23 11.73 23.23
C GLU A 110 -5.79 12.22 23.06
N ARG A 111 -5.13 11.80 21.97
CA ARG A 111 -3.73 12.12 21.67
C ARG A 111 -3.55 13.43 20.90
N PHE A 112 -4.51 13.80 20.05
CA PHE A 112 -4.40 14.95 19.16
C PHE A 112 -5.60 15.89 19.28
N LEU A 113 -5.35 17.18 19.03
CA LEU A 113 -6.40 18.17 18.86
C LEU A 113 -7.07 18.00 17.49
N VAL A 114 -8.35 18.38 17.38
CA VAL A 114 -9.10 18.30 16.12
C VAL A 114 -8.37 19.03 14.97
N GLU A 115 -7.78 20.18 15.27
CA GLU A 115 -7.01 20.97 14.30
C GLU A 115 -5.75 20.24 13.81
N GLU A 116 -5.08 19.47 14.67
CA GLU A 116 -3.88 18.70 14.31
C GLU A 116 -4.25 17.53 13.40
N ILE A 117 -5.39 16.89 13.66
CA ILE A 117 -5.92 15.80 12.83
C ILE A 117 -6.29 16.32 11.44
N GLU A 118 -6.94 17.48 11.36
CA GLU A 118 -7.25 18.12 10.07
C GLU A 118 -5.99 18.52 9.31
N GLN A 119 -4.98 19.05 10.00
CA GLN A 119 -3.67 19.36 9.41
C GLN A 119 -2.98 18.10 8.88
N LEU A 120 -3.04 16.99 9.62
CA LEU A 120 -2.45 15.72 9.20
C LEU A 120 -3.05 15.21 7.89
N VAL A 121 -4.38 15.26 7.76
CA VAL A 121 -5.07 14.89 6.51
C VAL A 121 -4.68 15.85 5.38
N SER A 122 -4.58 17.15 5.64
CA SER A 122 -4.14 18.13 4.64
C SER A 122 -2.73 17.82 4.14
N ILE A 123 -1.79 17.55 5.06
CA ILE A 123 -0.41 17.18 4.74
C ILE A 123 -0.38 15.93 3.83
N ILE A 124 -1.15 14.91 4.16
CA ILE A 124 -1.21 13.67 3.38
C ILE A 124 -1.73 13.95 1.96
N LEU A 125 -2.79 14.75 1.82
CA LEU A 125 -3.34 15.11 0.52
C LEU A 125 -2.39 15.97 -0.33
N ASP A 126 -1.64 16.87 0.31
CA ASP A 126 -0.69 17.75 -0.37
C ASP A 126 0.56 17.00 -0.86
N VAL A 127 1.11 16.11 -0.03
CA VAL A 127 2.32 15.33 -0.38
C VAL A 127 1.99 14.18 -1.32
N LEU A 128 0.83 13.55 -1.11
CA LEU A 128 0.35 12.41 -1.89
C LEU A 128 -0.93 12.77 -2.65
N PRO A 129 -0.84 13.59 -3.73
CA PRO A 129 -1.99 13.95 -4.53
C PRO A 129 -2.65 12.69 -5.09
N CYS A 130 -3.96 12.58 -4.86
CA CYS A 130 -4.74 11.46 -5.35
C CYS A 130 -5.22 11.80 -6.76
N ASP A 131 -4.74 11.08 -7.77
CA ASP A 131 -5.37 11.09 -9.10
C ASP A 131 -6.72 10.38 -8.98
N ASP A 132 -7.74 11.10 -8.51
CA ASP A 132 -9.11 10.61 -8.34
C ASP A 132 -9.81 10.34 -9.68
N LYS A 133 -9.35 9.30 -10.39
CA LYS A 133 -10.09 8.71 -11.51
C LYS A 133 -10.52 7.25 -11.28
N ALA A 134 -10.07 6.60 -10.20
CA ALA A 134 -10.27 5.16 -10.02
C ALA A 134 -11.20 4.75 -8.86
N ALA A 135 -11.50 5.63 -7.89
CA ALA A 135 -12.11 5.21 -6.62
C ALA A 135 -13.64 5.41 -6.49
N GLN A 136 -14.33 5.96 -7.49
CA GLN A 136 -15.79 6.22 -7.40
C GLN A 136 -16.69 5.04 -7.83
N HIS A 137 -16.17 3.82 -8.04
CA HIS A 137 -16.95 2.74 -8.69
C HIS A 137 -17.25 1.49 -7.85
N GLN A 138 -16.97 1.46 -6.54
CA GLN A 138 -17.18 0.22 -5.75
C GLN A 138 -18.21 0.28 -4.61
N ASP A 139 -18.70 1.46 -4.22
CA ASP A 139 -19.67 1.54 -3.12
C ASP A 139 -21.16 1.51 -3.56
N GLU A 140 -21.46 1.58 -4.86
CA GLU A 140 -22.86 1.56 -5.35
C GLU A 140 -23.39 0.17 -5.73
N ALA A 141 -22.57 -0.89 -5.68
CA ALA A 141 -22.96 -2.21 -6.19
C ALA A 141 -23.73 -3.11 -5.19
N ASP A 142 -23.85 -2.73 -3.91
CA ASP A 142 -24.34 -3.63 -2.85
C ASP A 142 -25.71 -3.25 -2.26
N GLN A 143 -26.49 -2.38 -2.93
CA GLN A 143 -27.82 -1.95 -2.45
C GLN A 143 -29.00 -2.24 -3.38
N SER A 144 -28.83 -2.92 -4.53
CA SER A 144 -29.91 -3.12 -5.50
C SER A 144 -30.53 -4.52 -5.57
N ASP A 145 -30.14 -5.49 -4.71
CA ASP A 145 -30.65 -6.87 -4.79
C ASP A 145 -31.65 -7.25 -3.68
N SER A 146 -32.56 -6.33 -3.32
CA SER A 146 -33.71 -6.68 -2.47
C SER A 146 -35.03 -6.00 -2.87
N MET A 147 -35.39 -6.03 -4.15
CA MET A 147 -36.80 -5.90 -4.55
C MET A 147 -37.10 -6.90 -5.67
N ASP A 148 -37.90 -7.91 -5.31
CA ASP A 148 -38.82 -8.70 -6.14
C ASP A 148 -38.65 -10.22 -6.00
N VAL A 149 -39.41 -10.82 -5.06
CA VAL A 149 -40.02 -12.14 -5.26
C VAL A 149 -41.43 -12.18 -4.61
N ASP A 150 -42.44 -12.02 -5.47
CA ASP A 150 -43.80 -12.59 -5.48
C ASP A 150 -44.65 -12.74 -4.21
N SER A 151 -45.80 -12.04 -4.17
CA SER A 151 -47.15 -12.62 -4.37
C SER A 151 -48.27 -11.57 -4.28
#